data_AF-A0A7C4Y5S2-F1
#
_entry.id   AF-A0A7C4Y5S2-F1
#
_cell.length_a   1.000
_cell.length_b   1.000
_cell.length_c   1.000
_cell.angle_alpha   90.00
_cell.angle_beta   90.00
_cell.angle_gamma   90.00
#
_symmetry.space_group_name_H-M   'P 1'
#
loop_
_entity.id
_entity.type
_entity.pdbx_description
1 polymer ?
#
loop_
_entity_poly.entity_id
_entity_poly.type
_entity_poly.pdbx_seq_one_letter_code
_entity_poly.pdbx_strand_id
1 'polypeptide(L)'
;MIRFVQKRDGRIVPFEKEKITRAIERAGNETHEFGRETAEYLTNIVVQELIEETEPVNIEVIQNKIEEILMRKGFYQTAKAFIIYREKRRELRELRKHLNIPELFDAYIGEETWEVHENANIDYSIQGLKAYITGK
;
A
#
# COMPACT_ATOMS: atom_id res chain seq x y z
N MET A 1 -21.05 6.61 7.74
CA MET A 1 -20.61 5.34 7.13
C MET A 1 -19.99 5.68 5.80
N ILE A 2 -18.74 5.30 5.56
CA ILE A 2 -18.02 5.63 4.33
C ILE A 2 -18.49 4.71 3.21
N ARG A 3 -18.92 5.29 2.09
CA ARG A 3 -19.47 4.56 0.93
C ARG A 3 -18.51 4.50 -0.23
N PHE A 4 -17.71 5.54 -0.44
CA PHE A 4 -16.89 5.68 -1.63
C PHE A 4 -15.47 6.14 -1.32
N VAL A 5 -14.53 5.61 -2.10
CA VAL A 5 -13.12 5.97 -2.06
C VAL A 5 -12.70 6.48 -3.43
N GLN A 6 -12.00 7.62 -3.44
CA GLN A 6 -11.34 8.13 -4.63
C GLN A 6 -9.94 7.54 -4.75
N LYS A 7 -9.68 6.81 -5.82
CA LYS A 7 -8.35 6.29 -6.19
C LYS A 7 -7.47 7.42 -6.73
N ARG A 8 -6.16 7.16 -6.79
CA ARG A 8 -5.14 8.14 -7.26
C ARG A 8 -5.32 8.59 -8.70
N ASP A 9 -5.96 7.76 -9.54
CA ASP A 9 -6.30 8.06 -10.92
C ASP A 9 -7.65 8.78 -11.08
N GLY A 10 -8.27 9.17 -9.96
CA GLY A 10 -9.56 9.84 -9.92
C GLY A 10 -10.76 8.89 -9.94
N ARG A 11 -10.57 7.58 -10.16
CA ARG A 11 -11.69 6.61 -10.15
C ARG A 11 -12.33 6.56 -8.77
N ILE A 12 -13.66 6.60 -8.74
CA ILE A 12 -14.46 6.43 -7.52
C ILE A 12 -14.88 4.97 -7.45
N VAL A 13 -14.56 4.30 -6.34
CA VAL A 13 -14.92 2.89 -6.10
C VAL A 13 -15.64 2.73 -4.77
N PRO A 14 -16.45 1.67 -4.59
CA PRO A 14 -17.05 1.35 -3.30
C PRO A 14 -15.97 1.18 -2.21
N PHE A 15 -16.27 1.68 -1.02
CA PHE A 15 -15.44 1.47 0.14
C PHE A 15 -15.54 0.02 0.60
N GLU A 16 -14.39 -0.64 0.77
CA GLU A 16 -14.30 -2.03 1.21
C GLU A 16 -13.37 -2.11 2.43
N LYS A 17 -13.97 -2.24 3.62
CA LYS A 17 -13.23 -2.36 4.90
C LYS A 17 -12.18 -3.47 4.86
N GLU A 18 -12.53 -4.62 4.29
CA GLU A 18 -11.64 -5.79 4.23
C GLU A 18 -10.33 -5.50 3.46
N LYS A 19 -10.34 -4.56 2.49
CA LYS A 19 -9.10 -4.14 1.81
C LYS A 19 -8.14 -3.44 2.75
N ILE A 20 -8.64 -2.69 3.74
CA ILE A 20 -7.83 -2.06 4.78
C ILE A 20 -7.31 -3.12 5.74
N THR A 21 -8.17 -4.02 6.21
CA THR A 21 -7.79 -5.11 7.13
C THR A 21 -6.65 -5.94 6.56
N ARG A 22 -6.78 -6.42 5.32
CA ARG A 22 -5.72 -7.20 4.68
C ARG A 22 -4.41 -6.42 4.53
N ALA A 23 -4.49 -5.11 4.26
CA ALA A 23 -3.28 -4.29 4.13
C ALA A 23 -2.55 -4.14 5.48
N ILE A 24 -3.29 -3.93 6.57
CA ILE A 24 -2.73 -3.83 7.92
C ILE A 24 -2.21 -5.18 8.40
N GLU A 25 -2.99 -6.26 8.22
CA GLU A 25 -2.63 -7.63 8.58
C GLU A 25 -1.31 -8.06 7.95
N ARG A 26 -1.14 -7.78 6.66
CA ARG A 26 0.08 -8.11 5.92
C ARG A 26 1.31 -7.39 6.47
N ALA A 27 1.19 -6.09 6.73
CA ALA A 27 2.28 -5.33 7.32
C ALA A 27 2.63 -5.82 8.74
N GLY A 28 1.61 -6.19 9.54
CA GLY A 28 1.81 -6.78 10.86
C GLY A 28 2.51 -8.15 10.78
N ASN A 29 2.13 -8.98 9.81
CA ASN A 29 2.71 -10.31 9.61
C ASN A 29 4.18 -10.25 9.18
N GLU A 30 4.56 -9.33 8.28
CA GLU A 30 5.97 -9.18 7.84
C GLU A 30 6.87 -8.70 8.97
N THR A 31 6.37 -7.81 9.82
CA THR A 31 7.15 -7.30 10.95
C THR A 31 7.05 -8.19 12.19
N HIS A 32 6.21 -9.23 12.12
CA HIS A 32 5.87 -10.13 13.21
C HIS A 32 5.35 -9.41 14.48
N GLU A 33 4.85 -8.17 14.36
CA GLU A 33 4.32 -7.41 15.49
C GLU A 33 2.89 -7.84 15.85
N PHE A 34 2.09 -8.28 14.87
CA PHE A 34 0.72 -8.75 15.10
C PHE A 34 0.14 -9.53 13.91
N GLY A 35 -0.97 -10.23 14.14
CA GLY A 35 -1.75 -10.94 13.11
C GLY A 35 -3.15 -10.37 12.89
N ARG A 36 -4.02 -11.17 12.27
CA ARG A 36 -5.35 -10.77 11.80
C ARG A 36 -6.23 -10.08 12.85
N GLU A 37 -6.30 -10.60 14.06
CA GLU A 37 -7.17 -10.07 15.12
C GLU A 37 -6.84 -8.61 15.45
N THR A 38 -5.56 -8.30 15.65
CA THR A 38 -5.10 -6.93 15.86
C THR A 38 -5.33 -6.07 14.62
N ALA A 39 -5.14 -6.62 13.42
CA ALA A 39 -5.39 -5.88 12.19
C ALA A 39 -6.87 -5.48 12.02
N GLU A 40 -7.80 -6.36 12.38
CA GLU A 40 -9.23 -6.08 12.41
C GLU A 40 -9.57 -4.99 13.44
N TYR A 41 -8.98 -5.08 14.63
CA TYR A 41 -9.09 -4.05 15.67
C TYR A 41 -8.59 -2.68 15.18
N LEU A 42 -7.39 -2.62 14.60
CA LEU A 42 -6.81 -1.39 14.04
C LEU A 42 -7.65 -0.85 12.89
N THR A 43 -8.18 -1.73 12.04
CA THR A 43 -9.09 -1.32 10.95
C THR A 43 -10.33 -0.65 11.49
N ASN A 44 -10.94 -1.18 12.56
CA ASN A 44 -12.10 -0.55 13.16
C ASN A 44 -11.80 0.88 13.60
N ILE A 45 -10.63 1.12 14.21
CA ILE A 45 -10.20 2.46 14.61
C ILE A 45 -10.03 3.36 13.39
N VAL A 46 -9.35 2.89 12.34
CA VAL A 46 -9.18 3.62 11.08
C VAL A 46 -10.55 4.03 10.52
N VAL A 47 -11.49 3.09 10.43
CA VAL A 47 -12.82 3.37 9.89
C VAL A 47 -13.59 4.37 10.73
N GLN A 48 -13.49 4.30 12.07
CA GLN A 48 -14.13 5.26 12.96
C GLN A 48 -13.56 6.67 12.77
N GLU A 49 -12.24 6.83 12.70
CA GLU A 49 -11.61 8.13 12.50
C GLU A 49 -11.86 8.72 11.11
N LEU A 50 -12.11 7.88 10.10
CA LEU A 50 -12.44 8.34 8.74
C LEU A 50 -13.91 8.80 8.59
N ILE A 51 -14.77 8.66 9.61
CA ILE A 51 -16.18 9.12 9.53
C ILE A 51 -16.26 10.65 9.43
N GLU A 52 -15.25 11.36 9.97
CA GLU A 52 -15.17 12.82 9.95
C GLU A 52 -14.71 13.37 8.58
N GLU A 53 -14.23 12.52 7.68
CA GLU A 53 -13.74 12.92 6.37
C GLU A 53 -14.87 13.14 5.36
N THR A 54 -14.64 14.05 4.41
CA THR A 54 -15.60 14.33 3.34
C THR A 54 -15.56 13.24 2.27
N GLU A 55 -16.72 12.71 1.90
CA GLU A 55 -16.83 11.72 0.80
C GLU A 55 -16.72 12.38 -0.59
N PRO A 56 -16.09 11.69 -1.58
CA PRO A 56 -15.39 10.41 -1.47
C PRO A 56 -14.02 10.57 -0.80
N VAL A 57 -13.71 9.65 0.12
CA VAL A 57 -12.44 9.73 0.86
C VAL A 57 -11.28 9.38 -0.07
N ASN A 58 -10.26 10.23 -0.13
CA ASN A 58 -9.08 9.96 -0.93
C ASN A 58 -8.30 8.77 -0.35
N ILE A 59 -7.82 7.86 -1.21
CA ILE A 59 -7.02 6.71 -0.79
C ILE A 59 -5.76 7.11 0.00
N GLU A 60 -5.16 8.27 -0.26
CA GLU A 60 -4.02 8.77 0.52
C GLU A 60 -4.41 9.13 1.95
N VAL A 61 -5.62 9.66 2.17
CA VAL A 61 -6.13 9.98 3.52
C VAL A 61 -6.28 8.70 4.33
N ILE A 62 -6.83 7.64 3.72
CA ILE A 62 -6.92 6.31 4.35
C ILE A 62 -5.53 5.79 4.71
N GLN A 63 -4.56 5.88 3.80
CA GLN A 63 -3.20 5.42 4.03
C GLN A 63 -2.50 6.19 5.16
N ASN A 64 -2.62 7.53 5.17
CA ASN A 64 -2.07 8.37 6.23
C ASN A 64 -2.68 8.01 7.59
N LYS A 65 -3.99 7.75 7.63
CA LYS A 65 -4.70 7.37 8.85
C LYS A 65 -4.22 6.02 9.39
N ILE A 66 -3.95 5.05 8.51
CA ILE A 66 -3.36 3.76 8.90
C ILE A 66 -1.98 3.98 9.53
N GLU A 67 -1.11 4.78 8.89
CA GLU A 67 0.24 5.07 9.39
C GLU A 67 0.20 5.74 10.77
N GLU A 68 -0.66 6.75 10.93
CA GLU A 68 -0.85 7.47 12.19
C GLU A 68 -1.30 6.52 13.31
N ILE A 69 -2.27 5.64 13.03
CA ILE A 69 -2.80 4.70 14.02
C ILE A 69 -1.77 3.64 14.39
N LEU A 70 -1.01 3.11 13.43
CA LEU A 70 0.08 2.18 13.71
C LEU A 70 1.13 2.82 14.64
N MET A 71 1.52 4.07 14.36
CA MET A 71 2.46 4.81 15.23
C MET A 71 1.87 5.08 16.62
N ARG A 72 0.62 5.55 16.71
CA ARG A 72 -0.07 5.84 17.99
C ARG A 72 -0.27 4.60 18.85
N LYS A 73 -0.38 3.42 18.23
CA LYS A 73 -0.52 2.14 18.92
C LYS A 73 0.81 1.44 19.21
N GLY A 74 1.93 2.04 18.84
CA GLY A 74 3.27 1.54 19.13
C GLY A 74 3.78 0.48 18.17
N PHE A 75 3.09 0.22 17.06
CA PHE A 75 3.50 -0.70 15.99
C PHE A 75 4.47 0.01 15.03
N TYR A 76 5.61 0.45 15.57
CA TYR A 76 6.56 1.31 14.83
C TYR A 76 7.21 0.57 13.67
N GLN A 77 7.49 -0.72 13.80
CA GLN A 77 8.10 -1.49 12.72
C GLN A 77 7.09 -1.66 11.58
N THR A 78 5.85 -2.01 11.91
CA THR A 78 4.74 -2.12 10.95
C THR A 78 4.50 -0.80 10.24
N ALA A 79 4.44 0.31 10.98
CA ALA A 79 4.26 1.64 10.40
C ALA A 79 5.37 1.97 9.40
N LYS A 80 6.63 1.72 9.77
CA LYS A 80 7.79 1.94 8.90
C LYS A 80 7.73 1.06 7.65
N ALA A 81 7.44 -0.23 7.79
CA ALA A 81 7.32 -1.16 6.67
C ALA A 81 6.22 -0.72 5.70
N PHE A 82 5.06 -0.31 6.25
CA PHE A 82 3.94 0.20 5.46
C PHE A 82 4.31 1.46 4.65
N ILE A 83 4.99 2.43 5.28
CA ILE A 83 5.47 3.66 4.62
C ILE A 83 6.44 3.33 3.48
N ILE A 84 7.43 2.47 3.72
CA ILE A 84 8.44 2.08 2.73
C ILE A 84 7.77 1.39 1.54
N TYR A 85 6.83 0.49 1.78
CA TYR A 85 6.09 -0.17 0.71
C TYR A 85 5.24 0.82 -0.11
N ARG A 86 4.55 1.75 0.57
CA ARG A 86 3.78 2.81 -0.10
C ARG A 86 4.66 3.67 -1.00
N GLU A 87 5.87 3.99 -0.54
CA GLU A 87 6.89 4.74 -1.30
C GLU A 87 7.32 3.97 -2.55
N LYS A 88 7.76 2.72 -2.40
CA LYS A 88 8.14 1.84 -3.53
C LYS A 88 7.02 1.76 -4.57
N ARG A 89 5.77 1.60 -4.12
CA ARG A 89 4.60 1.56 -5.02
C ARG A 89 4.36 2.91 -5.71
N ARG A 90 4.69 4.05 -5.08
CA ARG A 90 4.60 5.37 -5.70
C ARG A 90 5.64 5.52 -6.80
N GLU A 91 6.90 5.20 -6.52
CA GLU A 91 7.99 5.25 -7.50
C GLU A 91 7.66 4.41 -8.75
N LEU A 92 7.16 3.18 -8.55
CA LEU A 92 6.77 2.29 -9.65
C LEU A 92 5.64 2.87 -10.50
N ARG A 93 4.67 3.57 -9.88
CA ARG A 93 3.60 4.25 -10.62
C ARG A 93 4.11 5.44 -11.43
N GLU A 94 5.04 6.23 -10.88
CA GLU A 94 5.65 7.33 -11.63
C GLU A 94 6.49 6.80 -12.79
N LEU A 95 7.24 5.72 -12.58
CA LEU A 95 8.00 5.07 -13.63
C LEU A 95 7.12 4.56 -14.78
N ARG A 96 5.94 3.99 -14.47
CA ARG A 96 4.92 3.60 -15.47
C ARG A 96 4.37 4.79 -16.27
N LYS A 97 4.25 5.98 -15.68
CA LYS A 97 3.81 7.18 -16.44
C LYS A 97 4.86 7.63 -17.45
N HIS A 98 6.14 7.47 -17.13
CA HIS A 98 7.25 7.90 -17.99
C HIS A 98 7.60 6.89 -19.09
N LEU A 99 7.32 5.60 -18.85
CA LEU A 99 7.63 4.52 -19.78
C LEU A 99 6.31 3.99 -20.35
N ASN A 100 6.05 4.28 -21.63
CA ASN A 100 4.82 3.87 -22.33
C ASN A 100 4.78 2.35 -22.64
N ILE A 101 5.14 1.51 -21.66
CA ILE A 101 5.24 0.05 -21.74
C ILE A 101 4.43 -0.56 -20.57
N PRO A 102 3.09 -0.60 -20.67
CA PRO A 102 2.22 -1.04 -19.57
C PRO A 102 2.41 -2.52 -19.19
N GLU A 103 2.65 -3.38 -20.17
CA GLU A 103 2.65 -4.85 -20.01
C GLU A 103 3.87 -5.39 -19.24
N LEU A 104 5.05 -4.76 -19.41
CA LEU A 104 6.27 -5.18 -18.72
C LEU A 104 6.21 -4.87 -17.21
N PHE A 105 5.47 -3.81 -16.85
CA PHE A 105 5.23 -3.45 -15.46
C PHE A 105 4.20 -4.35 -14.81
N ASP A 106 3.08 -4.67 -15.47
CA ASP A 106 2.05 -5.52 -14.87
C ASP A 106 2.54 -6.96 -14.62
N ALA A 107 3.61 -7.44 -15.28
CA ALA A 107 4.32 -8.69 -14.92
C ALA A 107 5.35 -8.51 -13.79
N TYR A 108 5.99 -7.35 -13.69
CA TYR A 108 6.92 -6.99 -12.59
C TYR A 108 6.20 -6.59 -11.28
N ILE A 109 4.93 -6.21 -11.43
CA ILE A 109 3.99 -5.71 -10.42
C ILE A 109 2.86 -6.73 -10.21
N GLY A 110 2.86 -7.83 -10.97
CA GLY A 110 1.76 -8.80 -11.09
C GLY A 110 1.16 -9.14 -9.74
N GLU A 111 -0.17 -9.11 -9.71
CA GLU A 111 -1.08 -9.08 -8.55
C GLU A 111 -0.67 -9.89 -7.31
N GLU A 112 0.36 -9.45 -6.60
CA GLU A 112 0.70 -9.98 -5.28
C GLU A 112 0.91 -8.79 -4.35
N THR A 113 -0.20 -8.39 -3.76
CA THR A 113 -0.20 -7.65 -2.50
C THR A 113 0.77 -8.30 -1.50
N TRP A 114 1.89 -7.61 -1.24
CA TRP A 114 2.80 -7.80 -0.11
C TRP A 114 3.56 -9.14 -0.02
N GLU A 115 3.29 -10.16 -0.84
CA GLU A 115 4.04 -11.43 -0.83
C GLU A 115 5.44 -11.32 -1.47
N VAL A 116 6.12 -10.20 -1.26
CA VAL A 116 7.53 -10.09 -1.61
C VAL A 116 8.35 -10.64 -0.45
N HIS A 117 8.52 -11.96 -0.50
CA HIS A 117 9.48 -12.71 0.28
C HIS A 117 10.84 -12.01 0.35
N GLU A 118 11.35 -11.87 1.57
CA GLU A 118 12.72 -11.49 1.89
C GLU A 118 13.72 -12.62 1.59
N ASN A 119 13.52 -13.38 0.50
CA ASN A 119 14.46 -14.40 0.06
C ASN A 119 14.46 -14.56 -1.46
N ALA A 120 15.62 -14.21 -2.04
CA ALA A 120 16.11 -14.47 -3.40
C ALA A 120 15.55 -13.60 -4.55
N ASN A 121 16.45 -12.82 -5.18
CA ASN A 121 16.38 -12.26 -6.53
C ASN A 121 15.65 -10.94 -6.83
N ILE A 122 15.37 -10.05 -5.86
CA ILE A 122 15.16 -8.61 -6.19
C ILE A 122 16.51 -7.89 -6.29
N ASP A 123 17.39 -8.49 -7.08
CA ASP A 123 18.58 -7.85 -7.64
C ASP A 123 18.28 -7.24 -9.02
N TYR A 124 17.00 -7.22 -9.42
CA TYR A 124 16.49 -6.24 -10.37
C TYR A 124 16.15 -4.97 -9.58
N SER A 125 17.19 -4.33 -9.08
CA SER A 125 17.13 -2.94 -8.63
C SER A 125 16.33 -2.11 -9.64
N ILE A 126 15.52 -1.14 -9.20
CA ILE A 126 14.92 -0.15 -10.10
C ILE A 126 16.01 0.47 -11.00
N GLN A 127 17.26 0.53 -10.52
CA GLN A 127 18.41 0.91 -11.34
C GLN A 127 18.75 -0.10 -12.44
N GLY A 128 18.61 -1.41 -12.21
CA GLY A 128 18.77 -2.45 -13.22
C GLY A 128 17.70 -2.39 -14.31
N LEU A 129 16.44 -2.15 -13.93
CA LEU A 129 15.34 -1.94 -14.87
C LEU A 129 15.55 -0.64 -15.67
N LYS A 130 15.99 0.44 -14.99
CA LYS A 130 16.38 1.70 -15.62
C LYS A 130 17.55 1.50 -16.60
N ALA A 131 18.60 0.79 -16.20
CA ALA A 131 19.78 0.51 -17.01
C ALA A 131 19.45 -0.31 -18.27
N TYR A 132 18.61 -1.34 -18.13
CA TYR A 132 18.13 -2.16 -19.26
C TYR A 132 17.36 -1.31 -20.29
N ILE A 133 16.51 -0.40 -19.82
CA ILE A 133 15.70 0.46 -20.69
C ILE A 133 16.54 1.57 -21.33
N THR A 134 17.52 2.14 -20.62
CA THR A 134 18.39 3.21 -21.14
C THR A 134 19.55 2.69 -21.99
N GLY A 135 19.86 1.38 -21.92
CA GLY A 135 20.93 0.74 -22.66
C GLY A 135 20.53 0.25 -24.06
N LYS A 136 19.32 0.56 -24.52
CA LYS A 136 18.80 0.26 -25.85
C LYS A 136 18.57 1.54 -26.65
#